data_AF-A0A0D0PPL9-F1
#
_entry.id   AF-A0A0D0PPL9-F1
#
_cell.length_a   1.000
_cell.length_b   1.000
_cell.length_c   1.000
_cell.angle_alpha   90.00
_cell.angle_beta   90.00
_cell.angle_gamma   90.00
#
_symmetry.space_group_name_H-M   'P 1'
#
loop_
_entity.id
_entity.type
_entity.pdbx_description
1 polymer ?
#
loop_
_entity_poly.entity_id
_entity_poly.type
_entity_poly.pdbx_seq_one_letter_code
_entity_poly.pdbx_strand_id
1 'polypeptide(L)'
;MSDPMNERLADIGREVLRLDATAERDGHRMGKEWRKRTEARREALVWALHVALTGRKDQTPGDAVESFLGALKGRDGGTDGQA
;
A
#
# COMPACT_ATOMS: atom_id res chain seq x y z
N MET A 1 -20.49 10.12 7.41
CA MET A 1 -19.43 11.13 7.51
C MET A 1 -18.12 10.37 7.46
N SER A 2 -17.46 10.32 6.30
CA SER A 2 -16.20 9.58 6.16
C SER A 2 -15.09 10.35 6.88
N ASP A 3 -14.31 9.65 7.69
CA ASP A 3 -13.18 10.25 8.39
C ASP A 3 -12.09 10.64 7.35
N PRO A 4 -11.71 11.92 7.27
CA PRO A 4 -10.77 12.40 6.24
C PRO A 4 -9.36 11.83 6.41
N MET A 5 -9.00 11.40 7.63
CA MET A 5 -7.73 10.74 7.86
C MET A 5 -7.77 9.32 7.30
N ASN A 6 -8.87 8.61 7.47
CA ASN A 6 -9.05 7.27 6.93
C ASN A 6 -9.07 7.23 5.40
N GLU A 7 -9.62 8.26 4.75
CA GLU A 7 -9.57 8.40 3.28
C GLU A 7 -8.13 8.60 2.77
N ARG A 8 -7.34 9.43 3.46
CA ARG A 8 -5.93 9.65 3.13
C ARG A 8 -5.10 8.37 3.29
N LEU A 9 -5.36 7.58 4.33
CA LEU A 9 -4.69 6.28 4.51
C LEU A 9 -5.05 5.29 3.40
N ALA A 10 -6.31 5.29 2.98
CA ALA A 10 -6.76 4.46 1.88
C ALA A 10 -6.10 4.85 0.55
N ASP A 11 -5.92 6.15 0.28
CA ASP A 11 -5.22 6.66 -0.91
C ASP A 11 -3.75 6.20 -0.94
N ILE A 12 -3.04 6.36 0.19
CA ILE A 12 -1.66 5.87 0.36
C ILE A 12 -1.59 4.36 0.13
N GLY A 13 -2.50 3.59 0.75
CA GLY A 13 -2.55 2.14 0.60
C GLY A 13 -2.82 1.69 -0.84
N ARG A 14 -3.72 2.38 -1.55
CA ARG A 14 -3.99 2.11 -2.97
C ARG A 14 -2.80 2.40 -3.86
N GLU A 15 -2.06 3.46 -3.60
CA GLU A 15 -0.83 3.75 -4.33
C GLU A 15 0.23 2.67 -4.10
N VAL A 16 0.39 2.15 -2.87
CA VAL A 16 1.28 1.00 -2.60
C VAL A 16 0.88 -0.20 -3.45
N LEU A 17 -0.41 -0.56 -3.43
CA LEU A 17 -0.94 -1.69 -4.23
C LEU A 17 -0.75 -1.47 -5.74
N ARG A 18 -0.89 -0.23 -6.22
CA ARG A 18 -0.66 0.12 -7.61
C ARG A 18 0.81 -0.05 -8.02
N LEU A 19 1.73 0.37 -7.16
CA LEU A 19 3.17 0.22 -7.40
C LEU A 19 3.56 -1.26 -7.42
N ASP A 20 3.05 -2.07 -6.48
CA ASP A 20 3.23 -3.53 -6.49
C ASP A 20 2.71 -4.14 -7.80
N ALA A 21 1.45 -3.87 -8.17
CA ALA A 21 0.87 -4.40 -9.39
C ALA A 21 1.61 -3.97 -10.67
N THR A 22 2.14 -2.73 -10.69
CA THR A 22 2.94 -2.23 -11.83
C THR A 22 4.31 -2.89 -11.88
N ALA A 23 4.95 -3.08 -10.72
CA ALA A 23 6.23 -3.78 -10.63
C ALA A 23 6.09 -5.26 -11.04
N GLU A 24 5.00 -5.93 -10.64
CA GLU A 24 4.71 -7.31 -11.06
C GLU A 24 4.45 -7.42 -12.56
N ARG A 25 3.63 -6.53 -13.14
CA ARG A 25 3.24 -6.58 -14.56
C ARG A 25 4.36 -6.16 -15.52
N ASP A 26 5.02 -5.06 -15.21
CA ASP A 26 5.91 -4.37 -16.14
C ASP A 26 7.34 -4.24 -15.62
N GLY A 27 7.64 -4.65 -14.38
CA GLY A 27 8.97 -4.54 -13.79
C GLY A 27 10.06 -5.22 -14.61
N HIS A 28 9.76 -6.33 -15.27
CA HIS A 28 10.69 -6.99 -16.19
C HIS A 28 11.03 -6.15 -17.43
N ARG A 29 10.06 -5.36 -17.93
CA ARG A 29 10.23 -4.46 -19.08
C ARG A 29 10.84 -3.12 -18.69
N MET A 30 10.66 -2.71 -17.43
CA MET A 30 11.16 -1.45 -16.92
C MET A 30 12.62 -1.59 -16.49
N GLY A 31 13.45 -0.61 -16.88
CA GLY A 31 14.89 -0.62 -16.59
C GLY A 31 15.22 -0.55 -15.09
N LYS A 32 16.48 -0.86 -14.75
CA LYS A 32 16.99 -0.92 -13.36
C LYS A 32 16.70 0.34 -12.54
N GLU A 33 16.87 1.51 -13.15
CA GLU A 33 16.62 2.80 -12.49
C GLU A 33 15.15 3.02 -12.12
N TRP A 34 14.23 2.58 -13.00
CA TRP A 34 12.81 2.66 -12.72
C TRP A 34 12.42 1.75 -11.56
N ARG A 35 12.97 0.52 -11.51
CA ARG A 35 12.72 -0.42 -10.41
C ARG A 35 13.18 0.16 -9.09
N LYS A 36 14.41 0.69 -9.04
CA LYS A 36 14.98 1.30 -7.83
C LYS A 36 14.14 2.48 -7.34
N ARG A 37 13.67 3.34 -8.26
CA ARG A 37 12.80 4.48 -7.91
C ARG A 37 11.43 4.03 -7.41
N THR A 38 10.87 2.99 -8.01
CA THR A 38 9.57 2.42 -7.64
C THR A 38 9.63 1.75 -6.28
N GLU A 39 10.69 0.98 -6.02
CA GLU A 39 10.97 0.34 -4.73
C GLU A 39 11.13 1.38 -3.62
N ALA A 40 11.98 2.39 -3.82
CA ALA A 40 12.16 3.46 -2.83
C ALA A 40 10.86 4.24 -2.55
N ARG A 41 10.03 4.47 -3.57
CA ARG A 41 8.71 5.11 -3.39
C ARG A 41 7.76 4.21 -2.61
N ARG A 42 7.74 2.91 -2.92
CA ARG A 42 6.93 1.92 -2.22
C ARG A 42 7.31 1.86 -0.74
N GLU A 43 8.60 1.76 -0.43
CA GLU A 43 9.11 1.74 0.93
C GLU A 43 8.70 3.00 1.71
N ALA A 44 8.84 4.19 1.11
CA ALA A 44 8.45 5.44 1.75
C ALA A 44 6.94 5.49 2.07
N LEU A 45 6.09 5.00 1.17
CA LEU A 45 4.63 4.96 1.38
C LEU A 45 4.22 3.93 2.44
N VAL A 46 4.83 2.75 2.42
CA VAL A 46 4.65 1.72 3.45
C VAL A 46 5.04 2.27 4.82
N TRP A 47 6.13 3.03 4.90
CA TRP A 47 6.58 3.64 6.14
C TRP A 47 5.63 4.75 6.63
N ALA A 48 5.18 5.62 5.73
CA ALA A 48 4.19 6.65 6.04
C ALA A 48 2.87 6.03 6.54
N LEU A 49 2.44 4.94 5.92
CA LEU A 49 1.24 4.20 6.32
C LEU A 49 1.42 3.55 7.69
N HIS A 50 2.58 2.94 7.97
CA HIS A 50 2.88 2.39 9.29
C HIS A 50 2.77 3.46 10.38
N VAL A 51 3.48 4.58 10.22
CA VAL A 51 3.48 5.66 11.23
C VAL A 51 2.08 6.21 11.44
N ALA A 52 1.29 6.34 10.37
CA ALA A 52 -0.05 6.87 10.48
C ALA A 52 -1.06 5.89 11.10
N LEU A 53 -0.85 4.57 10.95
CA LEU A 53 -1.68 3.53 11.58
C LEU A 53 -1.30 3.27 13.04
N THR A 54 0.00 3.25 13.36
CA THR A 54 0.50 2.79 14.67
C THR A 54 0.99 3.92 15.56
N GLY A 55 1.28 5.09 14.98
CA GLY A 55 1.96 6.19 15.67
C GLY A 55 3.43 5.92 15.98
N ARG A 56 3.98 4.77 15.57
CA ARG A 56 5.33 4.32 15.93
C ARG A 56 6.29 4.55 14.77
N LYS A 57 7.35 5.31 15.03
CA LYS A 57 8.41 5.64 14.04
C LYS A 57 9.68 4.83 14.23
N ASP A 58 9.78 4.18 15.37
CA ASP A 58 10.90 3.37 15.86
C ASP A 58 10.73 1.88 15.55
N GLN A 59 9.60 1.49 14.92
CA GLN A 59 9.31 0.12 14.52
C GLN A 59 9.28 0.00 13.01
N THR A 60 9.76 -1.15 12.54
CA THR A 60 9.66 -1.52 11.13
C THR A 60 8.20 -1.69 10.74
N PRO A 61 7.82 -1.29 9.51
CA PRO A 61 6.52 -1.64 8.95
C PRO A 61 6.30 -3.16 9.04
N GLY A 62 5.12 -3.57 9.51
CA GLY A 62 4.80 -4.97 9.75
C GLY A 62 3.29 -5.23 9.65
N ASP A 63 2.79 -6.20 10.42
CA ASP A 63 1.41 -6.73 10.37
C ASP A 63 0.29 -5.70 10.20
N ALA A 64 0.39 -4.53 10.85
CA ALA A 64 -0.63 -3.49 10.76
C ALA A 64 -0.79 -2.95 9.32
N VAL A 65 0.32 -2.76 8.62
CA VAL A 65 0.32 -2.30 7.22
C VAL A 65 -0.19 -3.42 6.30
N GLU A 66 0.29 -4.65 6.50
CA GLU A 66 -0.14 -5.80 5.69
C GLU A 66 -1.62 -6.09 5.85
N SER A 67 -2.15 -6.06 7.07
CA SER A 67 -3.58 -6.21 7.36
C SER A 67 -4.41 -5.10 6.70
N PHE A 68 -3.94 -3.86 6.75
CA PHE A 68 -4.63 -2.74 6.12
C PHE A 68 -4.64 -2.86 4.58
N LEU A 69 -3.51 -3.18 3.97
CA LEU A 69 -3.41 -3.40 2.53
C LEU A 69 -4.25 -4.61 2.09
N GLY A 70 -4.29 -5.67 2.90
CA GLY A 70 -5.14 -6.84 2.68
C GLY A 70 -6.63 -6.49 2.71
N ALA A 71 -7.06 -5.69 3.70
CA ALA A 71 -8.44 -5.21 3.80
C ALA A 71 -8.82 -4.29 2.61
N LEU A 72 -7.91 -3.42 2.18
CA LEU A 72 -8.11 -2.60 0.98
C LEU A 72 -8.25 -3.44 -0.29
N LYS A 73 -7.37 -4.44 -0.47
CA LYS A 73 -7.44 -5.37 -1.60
C LYS A 73 -8.74 -6.16 -1.61
N GLY A 74 -9.22 -6.60 -0.45
CA GLY A 74 -10.53 -7.26 -0.30
C GLY A 74 -11.71 -6.34 -0.62
N ARG A 75 -11.62 -5.06 -0.27
CA ARG A 75 -12.67 -4.06 -0.54
C ARG A 75 -12.77 -3.68 -2.02
N ASP A 76 -11.64 -3.54 -2.71
CA ASP A 76 -11.59 -3.22 -4.14
C ASP A 76 -11.75 -4.48 -5.03
N GLY A 77 -11.61 -5.69 -4.45
CA GLY A 77 -11.68 -6.98 -5.17
C GLY A 77 -12.89 -7.88 -4.86
N GLY A 78 -13.78 -7.52 -3.94
CA GLY A 78 -14.80 -8.45 -3.43
C GLY A 78 -16.12 -7.80 -3.00
N THR A 79 -17.00 -7.56 -3.97
CA THR A 79 -18.44 -7.88 -3.84
C THR A 79 -18.71 -9.18 -4.61
N ASP A 80 -18.19 -10.31 -4.11
CA ASP A 80 -18.65 -11.63 -4.52
C ASP A 80 -18.32 -12.62 -3.38
N GLY A 81 -19.34 -13.24 -2.78
CA GLY A 81 -19.17 -14.24 -1.73
C GLY A 81 -20.01 -14.14 -0.46
N GLN A 82 -21.15 -13.45 -0.46
CA GLN A 82 -22.22 -13.68 0.53
C GLN A 82 -23.47 -14.19 -0.21
N ALA A 83 -23.64 -15.52 -0.24
CA ALA A 83 -24.89 -16.24 -0.48
C ALA A 83 -24.77 -17.64 0.14
#